data_AF-A0A0A0MQG8-F1
#
_entry.id   AF-A0A0A0MQG8-F1
#
_cell.length_a   1.000
_cell.length_b   1.000
_cell.length_c   1.000
_cell.angle_alpha   90.00
_cell.angle_beta   90.00
_cell.angle_gamma   90.00
#
_symmetry.space_group_name_H-M   'P 1'
#
loop_
_entity.id
_entity.type
_entity.pdbx_description
1 polymer ?
#
loop_
_entity_poly.entity_id
_entity_poly.type
_entity_poly.pdbx_seq_one_letter_code
_entity_poly.pdbx_strand_id
1 'polypeptide(L)'
;MDGSFVQHSVRVLQELNKQREKGQYCDATLDVGGLVFKAHWSVLACCSHFFQRIYGDGTGGSVVLPAGFAEIFGLLLDFFYTGHLALTSGNRDQVLLAAKELRVPEAVELCQSFQPQTSVGQAQSGLGQPASQDVKSHLKEPTDLDEEEVFRTLSLASVDQEPRDTEQPQLGTPAQSTTAFLCGKLTQALKPS
;
A
#
# COMPACT_ATOMS: atom_id res chain seq x y z
N MET A 1 30.42 -20.72 -12.66
CA MET A 1 29.07 -21.03 -12.16
C MET A 1 28.36 -19.71 -12.05
N ASP A 2 27.39 -19.45 -12.92
CA ASP A 2 26.51 -18.30 -12.80
C ASP A 2 25.55 -18.58 -11.63
N GLY A 3 25.85 -18.02 -10.46
CA GLY A 3 25.10 -18.24 -9.22
C GLY A 3 23.71 -17.60 -9.19
N SER A 4 22.99 -17.56 -10.32
CA SER A 4 21.67 -16.95 -10.45
C SER A 4 20.55 -17.96 -10.19
N PHE A 5 19.74 -17.70 -9.17
CA PHE A 5 18.52 -18.46 -8.90
C PHE A 5 17.31 -17.69 -9.43
N VAL A 6 16.85 -18.01 -10.64
CA VAL A 6 15.76 -17.30 -11.35
C VAL A 6 14.46 -17.17 -10.53
N GLN A 7 14.20 -18.08 -9.59
CA GLN A 7 12.99 -18.08 -8.75
C GLN A 7 13.19 -17.42 -7.36
N HIS A 8 14.36 -16.87 -7.06
CA HIS A 8 14.66 -16.34 -5.73
C HIS A 8 13.69 -15.23 -5.31
N SER A 9 13.48 -14.22 -6.17
CA SER A 9 12.57 -13.09 -5.90
C SER A 9 11.13 -13.55 -5.67
N VAL A 10 10.64 -14.48 -6.50
CA VAL A 10 9.28 -15.05 -6.37
C VAL A 10 9.11 -15.72 -5.01
N ARG A 11 10.06 -16.57 -4.59
CA ARG A 11 9.98 -17.24 -3.27
C ARG A 11 10.04 -16.25 -2.11
N VAL A 12 10.91 -15.24 -2.21
CA VAL A 12 11.03 -14.20 -1.17
C VAL A 12 9.72 -13.44 -1.03
N LEU A 13 9.13 -12.98 -2.14
CA LEU A 13 7.87 -12.23 -2.11
C LEU A 13 6.71 -13.09 -1.61
N GLN A 14 6.65 -14.37 -1.99
CA GLN A 14 5.67 -15.33 -1.44
C GLN A 14 5.81 -15.50 0.08
N GLU A 15 7.02 -15.52 0.61
CA GLU A 15 7.23 -15.63 2.06
C GLU A 15 6.86 -14.33 2.79
N LEU A 16 7.18 -13.16 2.21
CA LEU A 16 6.72 -11.87 2.72
C LEU A 16 5.18 -11.78 2.72
N ASN A 17 4.52 -12.38 1.72
CA ASN A 17 3.07 -12.47 1.69
C ASN A 17 2.51 -13.28 2.88
N LYS A 18 3.07 -14.46 3.14
CA LYS A 18 2.67 -15.27 4.31
C LYS A 18 2.96 -14.57 5.63
N GLN A 19 4.07 -13.82 5.72
CA GLN A 19 4.43 -13.07 6.91
C GLN A 19 3.37 -12.00 7.22
N ARG A 20 2.93 -11.22 6.21
CA ARG A 20 1.89 -10.20 6.43
C ARG A 20 0.54 -10.79 6.84
N GLU A 21 0.14 -11.93 6.27
CA GLU A 21 -1.11 -12.63 6.61
C GLU A 21 -1.10 -13.12 8.08
N LYS A 22 0.08 -13.42 8.62
CA LYS A 22 0.28 -13.82 10.02
C LYS A 22 0.65 -12.65 10.94
N GLY A 23 0.83 -11.44 10.40
CA GLY A 23 1.32 -10.28 11.14
C GLY A 23 2.77 -10.41 11.64
N GLN A 24 3.58 -11.28 11.03
CA GLN A 24 4.97 -11.51 11.42
C GLN A 24 5.89 -10.50 10.74
N TYR A 25 6.85 -9.94 11.49
CA TYR A 25 7.87 -8.99 11.00
C TYR A 25 7.31 -7.73 10.31
N CYS A 26 6.01 -7.47 10.47
CA CYS A 26 5.33 -6.32 9.93
C CYS A 26 5.63 -5.09 10.78
N ASP A 27 6.13 -4.05 10.13
CA ASP A 27 6.44 -2.74 10.70
C ASP A 27 5.40 -1.68 10.30
N ALA A 28 4.41 -2.03 9.46
CA ALA A 28 3.29 -1.18 9.09
C ALA A 28 1.95 -1.75 9.56
N THR A 29 1.10 -0.88 10.10
CA THR A 29 -0.33 -1.17 10.40
C THR A 29 -1.19 -0.16 9.65
N LEU A 30 -2.09 -0.63 8.79
CA LEU A 30 -2.97 0.21 7.98
C LEU A 30 -4.41 0.01 8.45
N ASP A 31 -5.03 1.04 9.00
CA ASP A 31 -6.46 1.06 9.34
C ASP A 31 -7.23 1.66 8.16
N VAL A 32 -8.14 0.88 7.58
CA VAL A 32 -8.97 1.31 6.45
C VAL A 32 -10.43 1.11 6.82
N GLY A 33 -11.06 2.15 7.38
CA GLY A 33 -12.46 2.08 7.80
C GLY A 33 -12.73 1.04 8.88
N GLY A 34 -11.78 0.83 9.81
CA GLY A 34 -11.86 -0.16 10.88
C GLY A 34 -11.35 -1.55 10.49
N LEU A 35 -10.99 -1.78 9.22
CA LEU A 35 -10.27 -2.97 8.80
C LEU A 35 -8.77 -2.74 8.96
N VAL A 36 -8.12 -3.59 9.75
CA VAL A 36 -6.68 -3.46 10.04
C VAL A 36 -5.87 -4.44 9.19
N PHE A 37 -4.92 -3.91 8.42
CA PHE A 37 -4.00 -4.67 7.60
C PHE A 37 -2.58 -4.55 8.14
N LYS A 38 -1.91 -5.69 8.33
CA LYS A 38 -0.46 -5.75 8.61
C LYS A 38 0.30 -5.79 7.30
N ALA A 39 1.41 -5.05 7.24
CA ALA A 39 2.24 -4.98 6.04
C ALA A 39 3.70 -4.63 6.40
N HIS A 40 4.53 -4.60 5.36
CA HIS A 40 5.93 -4.21 5.43
C HIS A 40 6.11 -2.88 4.70
N TRP A 41 6.66 -1.87 5.38
CA TRP A 41 6.90 -0.56 4.80
C TRP A 41 7.76 -0.62 3.54
N SER A 42 8.74 -1.52 3.51
CA SER A 42 9.60 -1.75 2.35
C SER A 42 8.81 -2.15 1.11
N VAL A 43 7.83 -3.04 1.23
CA VAL A 43 6.99 -3.47 0.10
C VAL A 43 6.02 -2.35 -0.30
N LEU A 44 5.36 -1.70 0.68
CA LEU A 44 4.47 -0.58 0.42
C LEU A 44 5.18 0.55 -0.36
N ALA A 45 6.39 0.90 0.06
CA ALA A 45 7.22 1.92 -0.56
C ALA A 45 7.67 1.53 -1.97
N CYS A 46 7.90 0.25 -2.28
CA CYS A 46 8.23 -0.18 -3.63
C CYS A 46 7.06 -0.01 -4.61
N CYS A 47 5.82 -0.16 -4.14
CA CYS A 47 4.63 -0.17 -5.00
C CYS A 47 3.88 1.17 -5.06
N SER A 48 4.15 2.10 -4.13
CA SER A 48 3.35 3.33 -3.96
C SER A 48 4.19 4.52 -3.50
N HIS A 49 4.15 5.60 -4.28
CA HIS A 49 4.78 6.86 -3.90
C HIS A 49 4.08 7.55 -2.71
N PHE A 50 2.79 7.28 -2.50
CA PHE A 50 2.05 7.76 -1.33
C PHE A 50 2.66 7.20 -0.04
N PHE A 51 2.90 5.88 0.02
CA PHE A 51 3.51 5.26 1.20
C PHE A 51 4.98 5.64 1.39
N GLN A 52 5.74 5.89 0.30
CA GLN A 52 7.10 6.46 0.42
C GLN A 52 7.11 7.80 1.15
N ARG A 53 6.16 8.68 0.80
CA ARG A 53 6.06 10.03 1.39
C ARG A 53 5.67 9.97 2.86
N ILE A 54 4.66 9.16 3.19
CA ILE A 54 4.19 8.99 4.57
C ILE A 54 5.28 8.38 5.45
N TYR A 55 6.01 7.37 5.00
CA TYR A 55 7.08 6.81 5.83
C TYR A 55 8.16 7.85 6.21
N GLY A 56 8.42 8.82 5.31
CA GLY A 56 9.39 9.88 5.54
C GLY A 56 8.97 10.96 6.56
N ASP A 57 7.68 11.05 6.92
CA ASP A 57 7.15 12.06 7.84
C ASP A 57 7.19 11.65 9.33
N GLY A 58 7.59 10.40 9.63
CA GLY A 58 7.75 9.91 10.99
C GLY A 58 6.56 9.10 11.55
N THR A 59 5.52 8.84 10.75
CA THR A 59 4.33 8.05 11.11
C THR A 59 4.54 6.52 11.17
N GLY A 60 5.79 6.06 11.37
CA GLY A 60 6.29 4.71 11.06
C GLY A 60 5.65 3.48 11.73
N GLY A 61 4.51 3.61 12.41
CA GLY A 61 3.78 2.49 13.00
C GLY A 61 2.38 2.25 12.44
N SER A 62 1.52 3.28 12.44
CA SER A 62 0.10 3.14 12.08
C SER A 62 -0.35 4.26 11.16
N VAL A 63 -1.03 3.89 10.06
CA VAL A 63 -1.59 4.82 9.08
C VAL A 63 -3.09 4.59 9.00
N VAL A 64 -3.86 5.67 9.06
CA VAL A 64 -5.31 5.64 8.83
C VAL A 64 -5.57 6.06 7.38
N LEU A 65 -6.22 5.20 6.61
CA LEU A 65 -6.65 5.47 5.25
C LEU A 65 -8.16 5.73 5.20
N PRO A 66 -8.66 6.40 4.15
CA PRO A 66 -10.09 6.63 3.98
C PRO A 66 -10.90 5.35 4.05
N ALA A 67 -12.00 5.40 4.82
CA ALA A 67 -12.94 4.28 4.92
C ALA A 67 -13.54 3.88 3.56
N GLY A 68 -13.58 4.79 2.58
CA GLY A 68 -14.02 4.50 1.21
C GLY A 68 -13.17 3.47 0.46
N PHE A 69 -11.97 3.13 0.97
CA PHE A 69 -11.13 2.08 0.40
C PHE A 69 -11.30 0.71 1.05
N ALA A 70 -12.08 0.58 2.12
CA ALA A 70 -12.15 -0.65 2.93
C ALA A 70 -12.50 -1.90 2.10
N GLU A 71 -13.42 -1.76 1.13
CA GLU A 71 -13.85 -2.87 0.27
C GLU A 71 -12.78 -3.31 -0.73
N ILE A 72 -11.87 -2.40 -1.13
CA ILE A 72 -10.97 -2.61 -2.27
C ILE A 72 -9.49 -2.68 -1.89
N PHE A 73 -9.13 -2.16 -0.72
CA PHE A 73 -7.73 -2.05 -0.31
C PHE A 73 -7.05 -3.42 -0.20
N GLY A 74 -7.80 -4.46 0.21
CA GLY A 74 -7.31 -5.83 0.22
C GLY A 74 -6.79 -6.29 -1.15
N LEU A 75 -7.49 -5.95 -2.24
CA LEU A 75 -7.06 -6.33 -3.60
C LEU A 75 -5.77 -5.61 -4.02
N LEU A 76 -5.62 -4.34 -3.66
CA LEU A 76 -4.39 -3.60 -3.92
C LEU A 76 -3.21 -4.13 -3.09
N LEU A 77 -3.46 -4.45 -1.82
CA LEU A 77 -2.43 -5.02 -0.96
C LEU A 77 -2.04 -6.43 -1.44
N ASP A 78 -2.98 -7.25 -1.87
CA ASP A 78 -2.69 -8.54 -2.50
C ASP A 78 -1.85 -8.36 -3.77
N PHE A 79 -2.16 -7.35 -4.59
CA PHE A 79 -1.36 -7.02 -5.77
C PHE A 79 0.09 -6.68 -5.40
N PHE A 80 0.35 -5.91 -4.33
CA PHE A 80 1.72 -5.58 -3.91
C PHE A 80 2.56 -6.81 -3.57
N TYR A 81 1.92 -7.86 -3.03
CA TYR A 81 2.60 -9.07 -2.58
C TYR A 81 2.55 -10.23 -3.58
N THR A 82 1.83 -10.08 -4.69
CA THR A 82 1.64 -11.18 -5.66
C THR A 82 1.88 -10.77 -7.11
N GLY A 83 1.86 -9.47 -7.42
CA GLY A 83 1.81 -8.95 -8.78
C GLY A 83 0.50 -9.25 -9.52
N HIS A 84 -0.51 -9.81 -8.84
CA HIS A 84 -1.80 -10.16 -9.43
C HIS A 84 -2.91 -9.29 -8.85
N LEU A 85 -3.61 -8.56 -9.72
CA LEU A 85 -4.74 -7.73 -9.35
C LEU A 85 -6.05 -8.38 -9.83
N ALA A 86 -6.88 -8.84 -8.89
CA ALA A 86 -8.14 -9.53 -9.17
C ALA A 86 -9.25 -8.56 -9.63
N LEU A 87 -9.10 -8.06 -10.86
CA LEU A 87 -10.05 -7.14 -11.48
C LEU A 87 -11.29 -7.88 -12.01
N THR A 88 -12.44 -7.25 -11.78
CA THR A 88 -13.74 -7.63 -12.34
C THR A 88 -14.44 -6.39 -12.87
N SER A 89 -15.43 -6.56 -13.73
CA SER A 89 -16.25 -5.44 -14.21
C SER A 89 -16.94 -4.67 -13.09
N GLY A 90 -17.24 -5.33 -11.96
CA GLY A 90 -17.91 -4.71 -10.81
C GLY A 90 -16.98 -3.90 -9.91
N ASN A 91 -15.69 -4.22 -9.87
CA ASN A 91 -14.74 -3.58 -8.95
C ASN A 91 -13.75 -2.62 -9.62
N ARG A 92 -13.59 -2.70 -10.95
CA ARG A 92 -12.53 -2.00 -11.69
C ARG A 92 -12.47 -0.51 -11.41
N ASP A 93 -13.60 0.19 -11.39
CA ASP A 93 -13.60 1.65 -11.23
C ASP A 93 -13.23 2.08 -9.80
N GLN A 94 -13.67 1.32 -8.79
CA GLN A 94 -13.25 1.54 -7.40
C GLN A 94 -11.76 1.26 -7.22
N VAL A 95 -11.24 0.18 -7.83
CA VAL A 95 -9.80 -0.13 -7.80
C VAL A 95 -9.01 0.99 -8.47
N LEU A 96 -9.46 1.48 -9.63
CA LEU A 96 -8.80 2.55 -10.37
C LEU A 96 -8.74 3.84 -9.53
N LEU A 97 -9.84 4.20 -8.86
CA LEU A 97 -9.88 5.38 -7.99
C LEU A 97 -8.86 5.23 -6.85
N ALA A 98 -8.91 4.13 -6.11
CA ALA A 98 -7.99 3.87 -5.01
C ALA A 98 -6.52 3.83 -5.47
N ALA A 99 -6.23 3.21 -6.62
CA ALA A 99 -4.88 3.13 -7.18
C ALA A 99 -4.32 4.51 -7.55
N LYS A 100 -5.16 5.43 -8.06
CA LYS A 100 -4.75 6.81 -8.33
C LYS A 100 -4.46 7.58 -7.05
N GLU A 101 -5.36 7.51 -6.08
CA GLU A 101 -5.21 8.18 -4.77
C GLU A 101 -3.96 7.70 -4.03
N LEU A 102 -3.76 6.38 -3.99
CA LEU A 102 -2.59 5.75 -3.38
C LEU A 102 -1.35 5.75 -4.29
N ARG A 103 -1.39 6.41 -5.44
CA ARG A 103 -0.27 6.57 -6.38
C ARG A 103 0.43 5.23 -6.70
N VAL A 104 -0.34 4.25 -7.19
CA VAL A 104 0.11 2.91 -7.61
C VAL A 104 0.05 2.79 -9.15
N PRO A 105 1.13 3.14 -9.88
CA PRO A 105 1.07 3.27 -11.35
C PRO A 105 0.71 1.96 -12.06
N GLU A 106 1.31 0.85 -11.67
CA GLU A 106 1.09 -0.46 -12.30
C GLU A 106 -0.38 -0.92 -12.16
N ALA A 107 -1.02 -0.67 -11.00
CA ALA A 107 -2.43 -0.98 -10.81
C ALA A 107 -3.35 -0.07 -11.64
N VAL A 108 -2.98 1.20 -11.83
CA VAL A 108 -3.70 2.13 -12.71
C VAL A 108 -3.66 1.62 -14.16
N GLU A 109 -2.50 1.18 -14.64
CA GLU A 109 -2.34 0.62 -15.98
C GLU A 109 -3.15 -0.67 -16.19
N LEU A 110 -3.14 -1.57 -15.21
CA LEU A 110 -3.97 -2.78 -15.23
C LEU A 110 -5.46 -2.47 -15.29
N CYS A 111 -5.92 -1.49 -14.52
CA CYS A 111 -7.32 -1.05 -14.59
C CYS A 111 -7.66 -0.42 -15.94
N GLN A 112 -6.77 0.37 -16.52
CA GLN A 112 -6.98 1.02 -17.82
C GLN A 112 -7.03 0.03 -18.98
N SER A 113 -6.23 -1.04 -18.92
CA SER A 113 -6.17 -2.10 -19.93
C SER A 113 -7.22 -3.19 -19.73
N PHE A 114 -7.98 -3.17 -18.63
CA PHE A 114 -8.97 -4.19 -18.32
C PHE A 114 -10.12 -4.24 -19.35
N GLN A 115 -10.30 -5.40 -19.97
CA GLN A 115 -11.43 -5.69 -20.85
C GLN A 115 -12.39 -6.65 -20.13
N PRO A 116 -13.65 -6.26 -19.87
CA PRO A 116 -14.67 -7.14 -19.33
C PRO A 116 -14.75 -8.44 -20.15
N GLN A 117 -14.60 -9.58 -19.48
CA GLN A 117 -14.89 -10.87 -20.09
C GLN A 117 -16.40 -10.96 -20.32
N THR A 118 -16.85 -10.52 -21.49
CA THR A 118 -18.20 -10.83 -21.96
C THR A 118 -18.20 -12.30 -22.35
N SER A 119 -18.92 -13.14 -21.62
CA SER A 119 -19.15 -14.52 -22.04
C SER A 119 -20.03 -14.51 -23.30
N VAL A 120 -19.40 -14.45 -24.48
CA VAL A 120 -20.09 -14.65 -25.76
C VAL A 120 -19.68 -16.00 -26.32
N GLY A 121 -20.63 -16.94 -26.29
CA GLY A 121 -20.54 -18.18 -27.05
C GLY A 121 -20.63 -17.92 -28.55
N GLN A 122 -19.64 -18.42 -29.29
CA GLN A 122 -19.60 -18.84 -30.70
C GLN A 122 -20.27 -17.97 -31.79
N ALA A 123 -19.47 -17.44 -32.74
CA ALA A 123 -19.31 -17.98 -34.12
C ALA A 123 -18.73 -16.94 -35.12
N GLN A 124 -17.61 -17.36 -35.71
CA GLN A 124 -16.93 -17.01 -36.98
C GLN A 124 -17.41 -15.87 -37.92
N SER A 125 -16.38 -15.14 -38.40
CA SER A 125 -16.06 -14.84 -39.81
C SER A 125 -16.30 -13.41 -40.33
N GLY A 126 -15.27 -12.85 -40.99
CA GLY A 126 -15.45 -11.92 -42.10
C GLY A 126 -14.71 -10.58 -42.01
N LEU A 127 -13.60 -10.48 -42.75
CA LEU A 127 -12.78 -9.29 -43.01
C LEU A 127 -13.58 -8.06 -43.51
N GLY A 128 -13.11 -6.86 -43.14
CA GLY A 128 -13.40 -5.61 -43.85
C GLY A 128 -12.88 -4.35 -43.16
N GLN A 129 -11.70 -3.87 -43.58
CA GLN A 129 -11.26 -2.46 -43.46
C GLN A 129 -11.38 -1.83 -44.88
N PRO A 130 -11.39 -0.48 -45.09
CA PRO A 130 -10.50 0.47 -44.40
C PRO A 130 -10.98 1.93 -44.15
N ALA A 131 -10.09 2.65 -43.44
CA ALA A 131 -9.66 4.06 -43.56
C ALA A 131 -10.49 5.25 -43.03
N SER A 132 -9.94 5.82 -41.95
CA SER A 132 -9.52 7.22 -41.72
C SER A 132 -10.50 8.39 -41.81
N GLN A 133 -10.58 9.16 -40.71
CA GLN A 133 -10.50 10.63 -40.75
C GLN A 133 -10.02 11.21 -39.41
N ASP A 134 -9.01 12.09 -39.52
CA ASP A 134 -8.40 12.90 -38.49
C ASP A 134 -9.38 13.87 -37.81
N VAL A 135 -9.39 13.88 -36.47
CA VAL A 135 -9.88 15.03 -35.69
C VAL A 135 -8.89 15.35 -34.58
N LYS A 136 -8.08 16.37 -34.84
CA LYS A 136 -7.20 17.02 -33.87
C LYS A 136 -8.06 17.82 -32.89
N SER A 137 -8.23 17.32 -31.66
CA SER A 137 -8.81 18.12 -30.57
C SER A 137 -7.77 18.29 -29.46
N HIS A 138 -7.44 19.56 -29.24
CA HIS A 138 -6.63 20.07 -28.15
C HIS A 138 -7.42 19.88 -26.85
N LEU A 139 -7.00 18.95 -26.00
CA LEU A 139 -7.46 18.85 -24.62
C LEU A 139 -6.28 19.20 -23.71
N LYS A 140 -6.40 20.36 -23.08
CA LYS A 140 -5.52 20.89 -22.04
C LYS A 140 -5.34 19.85 -20.94
N GLU A 141 -4.09 19.66 -20.52
CA GLU A 141 -3.76 19.06 -19.23
C GLU A 141 -4.55 19.76 -18.12
N PRO A 142 -5.25 19.03 -17.24
CA PRO A 142 -5.70 19.59 -15.99
C PRO A 142 -4.47 19.79 -15.11
N THR A 143 -4.14 21.06 -14.92
CA THR A 143 -3.23 21.58 -13.91
C THR A 143 -3.52 20.96 -12.55
N ASP A 144 -2.43 20.64 -11.86
CA ASP A 144 -2.29 20.25 -10.46
C ASP A 144 -3.49 20.65 -9.60
N LEU A 145 -4.32 19.67 -9.25
CA LEU A 145 -5.15 19.78 -8.06
C LEU A 145 -4.20 19.63 -6.88
N ASP A 146 -4.14 20.67 -6.06
CA ASP A 146 -3.17 20.91 -5.01
C ASP A 146 -2.78 19.62 -4.24
N GLU A 147 -1.59 19.10 -4.53
CA GLU A 147 -1.06 17.85 -3.96
C GLU A 147 -0.89 17.89 -2.42
N GLU A 148 -1.03 19.07 -1.81
CA GLU A 148 -1.01 19.29 -0.36
C GLU A 148 -2.37 19.04 0.32
N GLU A 149 -3.52 19.20 -0.36
CA GLU A 149 -4.82 19.25 0.32
C GLU A 149 -5.36 17.85 0.68
N VAL A 150 -5.17 16.87 -0.21
CA VAL A 150 -5.47 15.46 0.07
C VAL A 150 -4.61 14.97 1.24
N PHE A 151 -3.34 15.38 1.28
CA PHE A 151 -2.41 15.00 2.33
C PHE A 151 -2.82 15.50 3.73
N ARG A 152 -3.21 16.79 3.85
CA ARG A 152 -3.69 17.35 5.13
C ARG A 152 -4.96 16.67 5.62
N THR A 153 -5.85 16.29 4.71
CA THR A 153 -7.11 15.63 5.07
C THR A 153 -6.90 14.21 5.60
N LEU A 154 -5.86 13.50 5.13
CA LEU A 154 -5.55 12.13 5.56
C LEU A 154 -4.65 12.06 6.80
N SER A 155 -3.81 13.08 7.03
CA SER A 155 -2.88 13.14 8.17
C SER A 155 -3.54 13.57 9.49
N LEU A 156 -4.70 14.25 9.46
CA LEU A 156 -5.36 14.80 10.65
C LEU A 156 -6.10 13.78 11.54
N ALA A 157 -6.09 12.48 11.21
CA ALA A 157 -6.73 11.44 12.03
C ALA A 157 -5.76 10.83 13.06
N SER A 158 -5.09 11.66 13.85
CA SER A 158 -4.44 11.24 15.10
C SER A 158 -5.33 11.69 16.26
N VAL A 159 -6.23 10.82 16.72
CA VAL A 159 -6.95 11.04 17.98
C VAL A 159 -6.01 10.64 19.12
N ASP A 160 -5.32 11.63 19.67
CA ASP A 160 -4.85 11.57 21.06
C ASP A 160 -6.09 11.65 21.97
N GLN A 161 -6.45 10.54 22.59
CA GLN A 161 -7.37 10.54 23.73
C GLN A 161 -6.61 10.06 24.97
N GLU A 162 -6.03 11.01 25.69
CA GLU A 162 -5.81 10.90 27.13
C GLU A 162 -7.18 10.86 27.84
N PRO A 163 -7.44 9.89 28.74
CA PRO A 163 -8.50 10.02 29.73
C PRO A 163 -7.98 10.80 30.94
N ARG A 164 -8.65 11.92 31.28
CA ARG A 164 -8.43 12.67 32.52
C ARG A 164 -8.82 11.86 33.76
N ASP A 165 -7.98 12.03 34.78
CA ASP A 165 -8.05 11.50 36.14
C ASP A 165 -9.35 11.78 36.90
N THR A 166 -9.71 10.87 37.82
CA THR A 166 -10.34 11.23 39.09
C THR A 166 -9.82 10.34 40.23
N GLU A 167 -8.93 10.95 41.02
CA GLU A 167 -8.56 10.76 42.44
C GLU A 167 -8.19 9.39 43.05
N GLN A 168 -6.98 9.36 43.64
CA GLN A 168 -6.43 8.39 44.60
C GLN A 168 -7.05 8.54 46.02
N PRO A 169 -6.72 7.65 47.00
CA PRO A 169 -5.53 7.87 47.86
C PRO A 169 -4.65 6.61 48.02
N GLN A 170 -3.36 6.70 47.69
CA GLN A 170 -2.20 6.88 48.60
C GLN A 170 -1.75 5.64 49.40
N LEU A 171 -0.57 5.07 49.06
CA LEU A 171 0.56 4.92 50.00
C LEU A 171 1.88 4.54 49.29
N GLY A 172 2.94 5.33 49.50
CA GLY A 172 4.35 4.89 49.44
C GLY A 172 5.21 5.35 48.24
N THR A 173 6.08 6.33 48.46
CA THR A 173 7.26 6.72 47.63
C THR A 173 8.55 6.09 48.21
N PRO A 174 9.77 6.33 47.68
CA PRO A 174 10.22 6.47 46.27
C PRO A 174 11.51 5.63 45.96
N ALA A 175 11.81 5.37 44.68
CA ALA A 175 13.20 5.17 44.20
C ALA A 175 13.38 5.33 42.67
N GLN A 176 13.89 6.51 42.29
CA GLN A 176 14.91 6.85 41.26
C GLN A 176 15.06 6.05 39.95
N SER A 177 14.85 6.78 38.84
CA SER A 177 15.79 7.07 37.74
C SER A 177 16.46 5.91 36.96
N THR A 178 16.09 5.73 35.68
CA THR A 178 16.89 6.16 34.49
C THR A 178 16.35 5.53 33.20
N THR A 179 16.28 6.35 32.16
CA THR A 179 16.03 6.03 30.75
C THR A 179 17.21 5.28 30.12
N ALA A 180 16.96 4.24 29.32
CA ALA A 180 17.96 3.69 28.40
C ALA A 180 17.33 3.18 27.10
N PHE A 181 17.57 3.93 26.02
CA PHE A 181 17.38 3.52 24.63
C PHE A 181 18.39 2.41 24.30
N LEU A 182 17.91 1.25 23.84
CA LEU A 182 18.77 0.18 23.31
C LEU A 182 19.00 0.39 21.81
N CYS A 183 20.01 1.20 21.47
CA CYS A 183 20.62 1.22 20.15
C CYS A 183 21.71 0.14 20.10
N GLY A 184 21.35 -1.06 19.63
CA GLY A 184 22.26 -2.19 19.49
C GLY A 184 23.19 -2.03 18.29
N LYS A 185 24.47 -1.75 18.55
CA LYS A 185 25.55 -1.78 17.55
C LYS A 185 25.89 -3.23 17.21
N LEU A 186 25.73 -3.63 15.94
CA LEU A 186 26.33 -4.85 15.40
C LEU A 186 27.80 -4.58 15.04
N THR A 187 28.71 -4.81 15.98
CA THR A 187 30.16 -4.89 15.70
C THR A 187 30.59 -6.33 15.44
N GLN A 188 30.86 -6.60 14.16
CA GLN A 188 31.94 -7.43 13.58
C GLN A 188 32.42 -8.68 14.34
N ALA A 189 32.16 -9.86 13.75
CA ALA A 189 32.94 -11.07 13.99
C ALA A 189 33.09 -11.87 12.67
N LEU A 190 34.16 -11.60 11.94
CA LEU A 190 34.74 -12.54 10.97
C LEU A 190 36.24 -12.63 11.26
N LYS A 191 36.66 -13.73 11.88
CA LYS A 191 38.06 -14.19 11.82
C LYS A 191 38.09 -15.41 10.89
N PRO A 192 39.05 -15.48 9.94
CA PRO A 192 39.21 -16.63 9.08
C PRO A 192 39.87 -17.79 9.84
N SER A 193 39.49 -19.02 9.49
CA SER A 193 40.26 -20.25 9.75
C SER A 193 41.10 -20.59 8.52
#